data_AF-A0A967M618-F1
#
_entry.id   AF-A0A967M618-F1
#
_cell.length_a   1.000
_cell.length_b   1.000
_cell.length_c   1.000
_cell.angle_alpha   90.00
_cell.angle_beta   90.00
_cell.angle_gamma   90.00
#
_symmetry.space_group_name_H-M   'P 1'
#
loop_
_entity.id
_entity.type
_entity.pdbx_description
1 polymer ?
#
loop_
_entity_poly.entity_id
_entity_poly.type
_entity_poly.pdbx_seq_one_letter_code
_entity_poly.pdbx_strand_id
1 'polypeptide(L)' 'IDYFKQRVFSLHRIEALVIDEADRMFDMGFIKDLRFILRKLPPFEKRQTMLYSAT' A
#
# COMPACT_ATOMS: atom_id res chain seq x y z
N ILE A 1 -7.65 -4.55 -3.17
CA ILE A 1 -7.65 -5.39 -1.95
C ILE A 1 -8.23 -6.78 -2.21
N ASP A 2 -9.27 -6.88 -3.03
CA ASP A 2 -10.03 -8.12 -3.18
C ASP A 2 -9.21 -9.26 -3.78
N TYR A 3 -8.34 -8.98 -4.76
CA TYR A 3 -7.40 -9.97 -5.29
C TYR A 3 -6.45 -10.57 -4.24
N PHE A 4 -6.00 -9.76 -3.28
CA PHE A 4 -5.20 -10.27 -2.16
C PHE A 4 -6.05 -11.14 -1.23
N LYS A 5 -7.30 -10.74 -0.93
CA LYS A 5 -8.23 -11.56 -0.12
C LYS A 5 -8.57 -12.89 -0.81
N GLN A 6 -8.69 -12.90 -2.13
CA GLN A 6 -8.88 -14.08 -2.96
C GLN A 6 -7.59 -14.93 -3.10
N ARG A 7 -6.48 -14.50 -2.49
CA ARG A 7 -5.17 -15.18 -2.52
C ARG A 7 -4.59 -15.37 -3.93
N VAL A 8 -4.92 -14.46 -4.85
CA VAL A 8 -4.39 -14.49 -6.22
C VAL A 8 -2.90 -14.17 -6.27
N PHE A 9 -2.40 -13.42 -5.28
CA PHE A 9 -0.97 -13.13 -5.11
C PHE A 9 -0.60 -12.97 -3.64
N SER A 10 0.70 -12.90 -3.38
CA SER A 10 1.30 -12.72 -2.05
C SER A 10 2.11 -11.43 -1.99
N LEU A 11 2.09 -10.77 -0.83
CA LEU A 11 2.80 -9.51 -0.59
C LEU A 11 4.17 -9.69 0.09
N HIS A 12 4.55 -10.93 0.44
CA HIS A 12 5.71 -11.21 1.32
C HIS A 12 7.09 -10.92 0.70
N ARG A 13 7.17 -10.72 -0.62
CA ARG A 13 8.43 -10.44 -1.34
C ARG A 13 8.44 -9.07 -2.03
N ILE A 14 7.59 -8.16 -1.58
CA ILE A 14 7.57 -6.80 -2.13
C ILE A 14 8.80 -6.05 -1.64
N GLU A 15 9.63 -5.60 -2.58
CA GLU A 15 10.83 -4.80 -2.32
C GLU A 15 10.59 -3.30 -2.50
N ALA A 16 9.55 -2.92 -3.27
CA ALA A 16 9.20 -1.53 -3.53
C ALA A 16 7.69 -1.31 -3.41
N LEU A 17 7.30 -0.25 -2.70
CA LEU A 17 5.93 0.25 -2.64
C LEU A 17 5.88 1.68 -3.19
N VAL A 18 4.95 1.92 -4.11
CA VAL A 18 4.64 3.27 -4.62
C VAL A 18 3.20 3.62 -4.24
N ILE A 19 3.04 4.78 -3.63
CA ILE A 19 1.75 5.38 -3.29
C ILE A 19 1.68 6.68 -4.09
N ASP A 20 0.80 6.74 -5.07
CA ASP A 20 0.60 7.92 -5.91
C ASP A 20 -0.78 8.56 -5.63
N GLU A 21 -0.89 9.87 -5.81
CA GLU A 21 -2.06 10.69 -5.39
C GLU A 21 -2.52 10.40 -3.94
N ALA A 22 -1.57 10.41 -3.00
CA ALA A 22 -1.83 10.06 -1.60
C ALA A 22 -2.88 10.95 -0.92
N ASP A 23 -2.90 12.23 -1.26
CA ASP A 23 -3.91 13.22 -0.89
C ASP A 23 -5.31 12.80 -1.33
N ARG A 24 -5.51 12.49 -2.62
CA ARG A 24 -6.81 12.04 -3.14
C ARG A 24 -7.28 10.75 -2.51
N MET A 25 -6.36 9.82 -2.26
CA MET A 25 -6.72 8.59 -1.57
C MET A 25 -7.25 8.85 -0.15
N PHE A 26 -6.72 9.86 0.54
CA PHE A 26 -7.25 10.25 1.85
C PHE A 26 -8.62 10.90 1.75
N ASP A 27 -8.82 11.80 0.78
CA ASP A 27 -10.12 12.44 0.53
C ASP A 27 -11.22 11.44 0.17
N MET A 28 -10.87 10.39 -0.59
CA MET A 28 -11.77 9.30 -0.94
C MET A 28 -12.03 8.30 0.20
N GLY A 29 -11.38 8.48 1.36
CA GLY A 29 -11.58 7.63 2.53
C GLY A 29 -10.82 6.30 2.50
N PHE A 30 -9.81 6.13 1.63
CA PHE A 30 -9.04 4.89 1.51
C PHE A 30 -8.06 4.62 2.66
N ILE A 31 -8.03 5.44 3.70
CA ILE A 31 -7.10 5.30 4.82
C ILE A 31 -7.14 3.91 5.47
N LYS A 32 -8.32 3.29 5.59
CA LYS A 32 -8.47 1.94 6.16
C LYS A 32 -7.84 0.88 5.27
N ASP A 33 -8.05 1.01 3.97
CA ASP A 33 -7.58 0.08 2.95
C ASP A 33 -6.06 0.18 2.77
N LEU A 34 -5.51 1.39 2.77
CA LEU A 34 -4.07 1.60 2.73
C LEU A 34 -3.39 0.98 3.97
N ARG A 35 -3.94 1.23 5.17
CA ARG A 35 -3.45 0.62 6.42
C ARG A 35 -3.53 -0.91 6.38
N PHE A 36 -4.58 -1.47 5.79
CA PHE A 36 -4.72 -2.91 5.61
C PHE A 36 -3.57 -3.49 4.76
N ILE A 37 -3.28 -2.87 3.60
CA ILE A 37 -2.19 -3.32 2.72
C ILE A 37 -0.83 -3.14 3.39
N LEU A 38 -0.56 -1.96 3.97
CA LEU A 38 0.73 -1.63 4.60
C LEU A 38 1.14 -2.62 5.69
N ARG A 39 0.16 -3.14 6.45
CA ARG A 39 0.36 -4.15 7.51
C ARG A 39 0.66 -5.56 6.98
N LYS A 40 0.46 -5.82 5.69
CA LYS A 40 0.68 -7.12 5.04
C LYS A 40 1.93 -7.17 4.18
N LEU A 41 2.60 -6.03 4.00
CA LEU A 41 3.88 -5.90 3.32
C LEU A 41 5.05 -6.23 4.27
N PRO A 42 6.25 -6.54 3.75
CA PRO A 42 7.45 -6.79 4.56
C PRO A 42 7.81 -5.59 5.44
N PRO A 43 8.55 -5.72 6.55
CA PRO A 43 8.94 -4.58 7.40
C PRO A 43 9.51 -3.39 6.60
N PHE A 44 9.31 -2.17 7.10
CA PHE A 44 9.67 -0.95 6.37
C PHE A 44 11.17 -0.91 6.01
N GLU A 45 12.02 -1.47 6.86
CA GLU A 45 13.47 -1.56 6.66
C GLU A 45 13.86 -2.53 5.53
N LYS A 46 12.93 -3.37 5.06
CA LYS A 46 13.14 -4.38 4.02
C LYS A 46 12.51 -4.01 2.67
N ARG A 47 11.98 -2.79 2.55
CA ARG A 47 11.37 -2.31 1.31
C ARG A 47 11.60 -0.82 1.12
N GLN A 48 11.80 -0.39 -0.12
CA GLN A 48 11.75 1.02 -0.46
C GLN A 48 10.29 1.45 -0.55
N THR A 49 9.93 2.58 0.07
CA THR A 49 8.59 3.15 -0.05
C THR A 49 8.69 4.56 -0.62
N MET A 50 7.95 4.83 -1.68
CA MET A 50 7.82 6.15 -2.31
C MET A 50 6.37 6.60 -2.19
N LEU A 51 6.19 7.84 -1.73
CA LEU A 51 4.88 8.48 -1.61
C LEU A 51 4.91 9.78 -2.41
N TYR A 52 3.98 9.90 -3.33
CA TYR A 52 3.74 11.07 -4.15
C TYR A 52 2.39 11.68 -3.78
N SER A 53 2.38 12.99 -3.62
CA SER A 53 1.21 13.79 -3.27
C SER A 53 1.34 15.13 -3.97
N ALA A 54 0.22 15.71 -4.44
CA ALA A 54 0.23 17.02 -5.05
C ALA A 54 0.21 18.15 -3.99
N THR A 55 -0.12 17.81 -2.74
CA THR A 55 -0.12 18.69 -1.57
C THR A 55 0.64 18.10 -0.39
#